data_AF-A0A9D6D2C1-F1
#
_entry.id   AF-A0A9D6D2C1-F1
#
_cell.length_a   1.000
_cell.length_b   1.000
_cell.length_c   1.000
_cell.angle_alpha   90.00
_cell.angle_beta   90.00
_cell.angle_gamma   90.00
#
_symmetry.space_group_name_H-M   'P 1'
#
loop_
_entity.id
_entity.type
_entity.pdbx_description
1 polymer ?
#
loop_
_entity_poly.entity_id
_entity_poly.type
_entity_poly.pdbx_seq_one_letter_code
_entity_poly.pdbx_strand_id
1 'polypeptide(L)'
;AREARPRDRLRVALEGVFCEQPPLGLLEMLEEAGCYVVEDDLLLGWRWFTSDVATDGDPFERLGAAYVGQSVPSSTRHESRQHRAAGLIEKVRRARADAVIFMPAKFCEPALFDYVLMKQGLDREGIPHMLIEFEEKMWTFERTRNEIETFVESMLFD
;
A
#
# COMPACT_ATOMS: atom_id res chain seq x y z
N ALA A 1 6.58 -6.47 22.48
CA ALA A 1 6.18 -7.27 21.29
C ALA A 1 6.27 -8.75 21.67
N ARG A 2 5.36 -9.61 21.20
CA ARG A 2 5.51 -11.06 21.43
C ARG A 2 6.69 -11.56 20.59
N GLU A 3 7.64 -12.23 21.22
CA GLU A 3 8.79 -12.86 20.54
C GLU A 3 8.31 -14.07 19.73
N ALA A 4 7.86 -13.84 18.51
CA ALA A 4 7.64 -14.88 17.52
C ALA A 4 8.95 -15.11 16.75
N ARG A 5 9.29 -16.38 16.49
CA ARG A 5 10.44 -16.72 15.66
C ARG A 5 10.22 -16.16 14.24
N PRO A 6 11.15 -15.36 13.68
CA PRO A 6 11.06 -14.91 12.30
C PRO A 6 10.89 -16.10 11.35
N ARG A 7 9.96 -15.98 10.40
CA ARG A 7 9.79 -16.95 9.30
C ARG A 7 10.47 -16.39 8.05
N ASP A 8 10.89 -17.27 7.16
CA ASP A 8 11.38 -16.90 5.83
C ASP A 8 10.18 -16.46 4.99
N ARG A 9 9.86 -15.17 5.07
CA ARG A 9 8.72 -14.52 4.41
C ARG A 9 9.16 -13.17 3.87
N LEU A 10 8.64 -12.81 2.70
CA LEU A 10 8.93 -11.57 2.03
C LEU A 10 8.22 -10.40 2.72
N ARG A 11 8.94 -9.33 3.06
CA ARG A 11 8.32 -8.12 3.63
C ARG A 11 7.77 -7.29 2.48
N VAL A 12 6.46 -7.06 2.45
CA VAL A 12 5.80 -6.37 1.34
C VAL A 12 5.10 -5.10 1.81
N ALA A 13 5.16 -4.07 0.97
CA ALA A 13 4.28 -2.91 1.06
C ALA A 13 3.09 -3.10 0.11
N LEU A 14 1.87 -2.93 0.62
CA LEU A 14 0.67 -2.93 -0.21
C LEU A 14 0.37 -1.51 -0.68
N GLU A 15 0.14 -1.33 -1.97
CA GLU A 15 -0.16 -0.02 -2.55
C GLU A 15 -1.31 -0.10 -3.55
N GLY A 16 -2.03 1.00 -3.74
CA GLY A 16 -3.18 1.05 -4.65
C GLY A 16 -4.42 0.35 -4.10
N VAL A 17 -4.40 -0.08 -2.84
CA VAL A 17 -5.55 -0.71 -2.21
C VAL A 17 -6.71 0.30 -2.15
N PHE A 18 -7.89 -0.21 -2.45
CA PHE A 18 -9.17 0.47 -2.65
C PHE A 18 -9.50 1.64 -1.69
N CYS A 19 -10.54 2.41 -2.01
CA CYS A 19 -11.09 3.47 -1.14
C CYS A 19 -11.63 3.00 0.22
N GLU A 20 -11.45 1.72 0.53
CA GLU A 20 -11.89 1.01 1.72
C GLU A 20 -10.92 -0.16 2.01
N GLN A 21 -11.14 -0.86 3.11
CA GLN A 21 -10.39 -2.08 3.43
C GLN A 21 -10.68 -3.20 2.40
N PRO A 22 -9.66 -3.88 1.83
CA PRO A 22 -9.89 -5.05 0.99
C PRO A 22 -10.48 -6.20 1.82
N PRO A 23 -11.05 -7.24 1.18
CA PRO A 23 -11.53 -8.42 1.91
C PRO A 23 -10.46 -8.95 2.87
N LEU A 24 -10.83 -9.21 4.13
CA LEU A 24 -9.86 -9.71 5.13
C LEU A 24 -9.19 -11.02 4.68
N GLY A 25 -9.93 -11.89 4.01
CA GLY A 25 -9.39 -13.13 3.43
C GLY A 25 -8.28 -12.89 2.39
N LEU A 26 -8.24 -11.72 1.75
CA LEU A 26 -7.14 -11.34 0.86
C LEU A 26 -5.86 -11.06 1.65
N LEU A 27 -5.97 -10.36 2.78
CA LEU A 27 -4.84 -10.07 3.68
C LEU A 27 -4.32 -11.36 4.32
N GLU A 28 -5.23 -12.23 4.78
CA GLU A 28 -4.87 -13.56 5.30
C GLU A 28 -4.15 -14.40 4.24
N MET A 29 -4.67 -14.40 3.00
CA MET A 29 -4.05 -15.13 1.90
C MET A 29 -2.64 -14.61 1.59
N LEU A 30 -2.39 -13.30 1.60
CA LEU A 30 -1.04 -12.74 1.43
C LEU A 30 -0.07 -13.30 2.49
N GLU A 31 -0.50 -13.34 3.76
CA GLU A 31 0.33 -13.88 4.84
C GLU A 31 0.59 -15.39 4.68
N GLU A 32 -0.41 -16.14 4.21
CA GLU A 32 -0.29 -17.57 3.92
C GLU A 32 0.63 -17.84 2.72
N ALA A 33 0.57 -17.00 1.68
CA ALA A 33 1.42 -17.05 0.49
C ALA A 33 2.88 -16.64 0.77
N GLY A 34 3.25 -16.40 2.03
CA GLY A 34 4.62 -16.15 2.44
C GLY A 34 5.00 -14.68 2.57
N CYS A 35 4.03 -13.77 2.71
CA CYS A 35 4.30 -12.34 2.93
C CYS A 35 4.22 -11.93 4.40
N TYR A 36 4.97 -10.90 4.75
CA TYR A 36 4.72 -10.01 5.88
C TYR A 36 4.26 -8.67 5.33
N VAL A 37 3.01 -8.27 5.57
CA VAL A 37 2.54 -6.92 5.22
C VAL A 37 3.10 -5.95 6.25
N VAL A 38 4.06 -5.11 5.84
CA VAL A 38 4.80 -4.21 6.74
C VAL A 38 4.48 -2.74 6.54
N GLU A 39 3.76 -2.43 5.47
CA GLU A 39 3.27 -1.11 5.10
C GLU A 39 2.06 -1.29 4.19
N ASP A 40 1.12 -0.35 4.22
CA ASP A 40 -0.09 -0.40 3.43
C ASP A 40 -0.54 0.99 2.95
N ASP A 41 -1.48 1.00 2.00
CA ASP A 41 -2.23 2.20 1.60
C ASP A 41 -3.72 2.03 1.87
N LEU A 42 -4.11 1.26 2.90
CA LEU A 42 -5.51 1.08 3.25
C LEU A 42 -6.10 2.44 3.67
N LEU A 43 -7.32 2.77 3.22
CA LEU A 43 -7.99 4.02 3.58
C LEU A 43 -8.59 3.97 5.00
N LEU A 44 -7.78 3.59 6.00
CA LEU A 44 -8.21 3.35 7.38
C LEU A 44 -7.52 4.27 8.40
N GLY A 45 -8.22 4.52 9.51
CA GLY A 45 -7.66 5.09 10.73
C GLY A 45 -7.00 6.47 10.56
N TRP A 46 -5.74 6.57 10.98
CA TRP A 46 -5.03 7.82 11.25
C TRP A 46 -4.43 8.49 10.02
N ARG A 47 -4.59 7.94 8.82
CA ARG A 47 -3.97 8.49 7.60
C ARG A 47 -4.36 9.94 7.28
N TRP A 48 -5.50 10.40 7.79
CA TRP A 48 -5.98 11.77 7.59
C TRP A 48 -5.29 12.78 8.51
N PHE A 49 -4.78 12.34 9.67
CA PHE A 49 -4.24 13.17 10.74
C PHE A 49 -2.90 12.61 11.20
N THR A 50 -1.83 12.93 10.47
CA THR A 50 -0.46 12.47 10.79
C THR A 50 0.23 13.30 11.88
N SER A 51 -0.38 14.42 12.25
CA SER A 51 0.04 15.33 13.31
C SER A 51 -1.19 15.99 13.95
N ASP A 52 -1.00 16.64 15.10
CA ASP A 52 -2.07 17.39 15.76
C ASP A 52 -2.60 18.51 14.86
N VAL A 53 -3.93 18.65 14.83
CA VAL A 53 -4.61 19.76 14.16
C VAL A 53 -4.57 20.98 15.08
N ALA A 54 -4.22 22.14 14.53
CA ALA A 54 -4.22 23.39 15.29
C ALA A 54 -5.62 23.67 15.87
N THR A 55 -5.67 24.07 17.14
CA THR A 55 -6.93 24.21 17.91
C THR A 55 -7.39 25.66 18.07
N ASP A 56 -6.65 26.61 17.50
CA ASP A 56 -6.99 28.02 17.46
C ASP A 56 -7.73 28.38 16.15
N GLY A 57 -8.58 29.41 16.19
CA GLY A 57 -9.31 29.88 15.00
C GLY A 57 -10.56 29.06 14.65
N ASP A 58 -10.99 29.10 13.38
CA ASP A 58 -12.16 28.35 12.90
C ASP A 58 -11.82 26.85 12.76
N PRO A 59 -12.49 25.96 13.51
CA PRO A 59 -12.25 24.52 13.43
C PRO A 59 -12.40 23.95 12.01
N PHE A 60 -13.31 24.46 11.18
CA PHE A 60 -13.50 23.94 9.83
C PHE A 60 -12.33 24.27 8.91
N GLU A 61 -11.78 25.48 8.99
CA GLU A 61 -10.57 25.86 8.26
C GLU A 61 -9.36 25.03 8.72
N ARG A 62 -9.22 24.79 10.03
CA ARG A 62 -8.12 23.97 10.57
C ARG A 62 -8.19 22.53 10.09
N LEU A 63 -9.37 21.93 10.10
CA LEU A 63 -9.59 20.58 9.58
C LEU A 63 -9.35 20.50 8.07
N GLY A 64 -9.82 21.49 7.29
CA GLY A 64 -9.58 21.55 5.85
C GLY A 64 -8.10 21.67 5.50
N ALA A 65 -7.36 22.54 6.20
CA ALA A 65 -5.92 22.69 6.03
C ALA A 65 -5.17 21.41 6.41
N ALA A 66 -5.55 20.73 7.49
CA ALA A 66 -4.96 19.45 7.88
C ALA A 66 -5.24 18.35 6.84
N TYR A 67 -6.47 18.26 6.34
CA TYR A 67 -6.83 17.30 5.30
C TYR A 67 -6.00 17.46 4.01
N VAL A 68 -5.75 18.70 3.59
CA VAL A 68 -4.95 18.99 2.39
C VAL A 68 -3.45 18.85 2.65
N GLY A 69 -2.98 19.35 3.79
CA GLY A 69 -1.56 19.60 4.06
C GLY A 69 -0.88 18.59 4.99
N GLN A 70 -1.63 17.71 5.65
CA GLN A 70 -1.10 16.76 6.64
C GLN A 70 -1.54 15.30 6.38
N SER A 71 -2.57 15.06 5.58
CA SER A 71 -2.97 13.69 5.27
C SER A 71 -1.92 12.94 4.45
N VAL A 72 -1.84 11.63 4.64
CA VAL A 72 -1.06 10.72 3.79
C VAL A 72 -1.55 10.86 2.34
N PRO A 73 -0.64 10.88 1.34
CA PRO A 73 -1.02 10.87 -0.07
C PRO A 73 -1.99 9.72 -0.40
N SER A 74 -2.94 9.94 -1.31
CA SER A 74 -3.91 8.92 -1.76
C SER A 74 -4.20 9.11 -3.25
N SER A 75 -4.58 8.04 -3.95
CA SER A 75 -4.92 8.12 -5.38
C SER A 75 -6.18 8.94 -5.66
N THR A 76 -7.07 9.08 -4.68
CA THR A 76 -8.33 9.85 -4.79
C THR A 76 -8.21 11.28 -4.31
N ARG A 77 -7.03 11.70 -3.83
CA ARG A 77 -6.77 13.06 -3.37
C ARG A 77 -5.60 13.65 -4.16
N HIS A 78 -5.80 14.82 -4.75
CA HIS A 78 -4.71 15.53 -5.40
C HIS A 78 -3.55 15.78 -4.44
N GLU A 79 -2.36 15.36 -4.84
CA GLU A 79 -1.13 15.53 -4.08
C GLU A 79 -0.12 16.34 -4.88
N SER A 80 0.16 17.57 -4.43
CA SER A 80 1.14 18.46 -5.05
C SER A 80 2.45 18.58 -4.28
N ARG A 81 2.50 18.07 -3.03
CA ARG A 81 3.69 18.22 -2.15
C ARG A 81 4.80 17.25 -2.54
N GLN A 82 4.46 16.08 -3.08
CA GLN A 82 5.42 15.03 -3.40
C GLN A 82 4.99 14.25 -4.63
N HIS A 83 5.95 13.90 -5.49
CA HIS A 83 5.70 12.98 -6.60
C HIS A 83 5.32 11.59 -6.06
N ARG A 84 4.25 10.98 -6.59
CA ARG A 84 3.68 9.71 -6.09
C ARG A 84 4.73 8.59 -5.95
N ALA A 85 5.57 8.44 -6.97
CA ALA A 85 6.65 7.45 -6.95
C ALA A 85 7.68 7.70 -5.84
N ALA A 86 8.07 8.96 -5.61
CA ALA A 86 9.04 9.30 -4.57
C ALA A 86 8.48 9.02 -3.17
N GLY A 87 7.19 9.32 -2.95
CA GLY A 87 6.50 8.98 -1.70
C GLY A 87 6.44 7.48 -1.44
N LEU A 88 6.12 6.68 -2.46
CA LEU A 88 6.12 5.22 -2.33
C LEU A 88 7.53 4.67 -2.01
N ILE A 89 8.56 5.14 -2.71
CA ILE A 89 9.95 4.72 -2.46
C ILE A 89 10.37 5.03 -1.01
N GLU A 90 9.99 6.22 -0.50
CA GLU A 90 10.23 6.60 0.89
C GLU A 90 9.49 5.67 1.87
N LYS A 91 8.20 5.38 1.63
CA LYS A 91 7.41 4.41 2.43
C LYS A 91 8.09 3.04 2.47
N VAL A 92 8.46 2.50 1.31
CA VAL A 92 9.11 1.18 1.16
C VAL A 92 10.41 1.11 1.95
N ARG A 93 11.27 2.13 1.81
CA ARG A 93 12.56 2.20 2.53
C ARG A 93 12.36 2.31 4.04
N ARG A 94 11.44 3.16 4.49
CA ARG A 94 11.12 3.34 5.91
C ARG A 94 10.61 2.04 6.54
N ALA A 95 9.71 1.34 5.85
CA ALA A 95 9.13 0.08 6.30
C ALA A 95 10.09 -1.11 6.18
N ARG A 96 11.22 -0.93 5.48
CA ARG A 96 12.15 -2.01 5.09
C ARG A 96 11.38 -3.12 4.37
N ALA A 97 10.54 -2.74 3.41
CA ALA A 97 9.88 -3.70 2.54
C ALA A 97 10.87 -4.16 1.46
N ASP A 98 10.83 -5.45 1.17
CA ASP A 98 11.64 -6.11 0.14
C ASP A 98 10.98 -5.96 -1.24
N ALA A 99 9.65 -5.82 -1.29
CA ALA A 99 8.90 -5.63 -2.53
C ALA A 99 7.60 -4.80 -2.32
N VAL A 100 7.02 -4.34 -3.42
CA VAL A 100 5.69 -3.72 -3.45
C VAL A 100 4.69 -4.63 -4.16
N ILE A 101 3.54 -4.89 -3.54
CA ILE A 101 2.41 -5.54 -4.22
C ILE A 101 1.34 -4.48 -4.46
N PHE A 102 1.15 -4.11 -5.73
CA PHE A 102 0.04 -3.27 -6.12
C PHE A 102 -1.24 -4.10 -6.15
N MET A 103 -2.23 -3.68 -5.37
CA MET A 103 -3.52 -4.36 -5.27
C MET A 103 -4.69 -3.40 -5.49
N PRO A 104 -4.83 -2.79 -6.68
CA PRO A 104 -6.03 -2.03 -7.00
C PRO A 104 -7.25 -2.92 -7.13
N ALA A 105 -8.39 -2.44 -6.64
CA ALA A 105 -9.65 -3.04 -7.02
C ALA A 105 -9.84 -2.88 -8.54
N LYS A 106 -10.46 -3.87 -9.18
CA LYS A 106 -10.88 -3.74 -10.58
C LYS A 106 -11.70 -2.47 -10.76
N PHE A 107 -11.42 -1.76 -11.84
CA PHE A 107 -12.05 -0.47 -12.15
C PHE A 107 -11.74 0.66 -11.16
N CYS A 108 -10.66 0.56 -10.38
CA CYS A 108 -10.13 1.71 -9.63
C CYS A 108 -9.17 2.50 -10.53
N GLU A 109 -9.70 3.32 -11.43
CA GLU A 109 -8.87 4.12 -12.34
C GLU A 109 -7.85 5.01 -11.60
N PRO A 110 -8.19 5.68 -10.47
CA PRO A 110 -7.21 6.49 -9.76
C PRO A 110 -5.97 5.71 -9.31
N ALA A 111 -6.15 4.51 -8.76
CA ALA A 111 -5.04 3.66 -8.33
C ALA A 111 -4.23 3.14 -9.54
N LEU A 112 -4.90 2.79 -10.64
CA LEU A 112 -4.25 2.33 -11.87
C LEU A 112 -3.46 3.46 -12.57
N PHE A 113 -3.93 4.70 -12.51
CA PHE A 113 -3.18 5.85 -13.00
C PHE A 113 -1.91 6.10 -12.18
N ASP A 114 -2.01 6.03 -10.85
CA ASP A 114 -0.86 6.16 -9.96
C ASP A 114 0.17 5.05 -10.16
N TYR A 115 -0.30 3.81 -10.37
CA TYR A 115 0.56 2.66 -10.65
C TYR A 115 1.54 2.95 -11.78
N VAL A 116 1.11 3.60 -12.87
CA VAL A 116 2.00 3.95 -13.99
C VAL A 116 3.19 4.78 -13.53
N LEU A 117 2.95 5.80 -12.70
CA LEU A 117 4.00 6.69 -12.19
C LEU A 117 4.87 5.98 -11.16
N MET A 118 4.26 5.25 -10.25
CA MET A 118 4.94 4.53 -9.17
C MET A 118 5.82 3.41 -9.70
N LYS A 119 5.31 2.58 -10.60
CA LYS A 119 6.03 1.51 -11.30
C LYS A 119 7.34 2.03 -11.90
N GLN A 120 7.27 3.13 -12.65
CA GLN A 120 8.46 3.71 -13.28
C GLN A 120 9.50 4.17 -12.26
N GLY A 121 9.09 4.65 -11.09
CA GLY A 121 10.02 4.99 -10.01
C GLY A 121 10.66 3.75 -9.39
N LEU A 122 9.85 2.73 -9.07
CA LEU A 122 10.36 1.47 -8.51
C LEU A 122 11.34 0.77 -9.47
N ASP A 123 11.02 0.72 -10.76
CA ASP A 123 11.90 0.16 -11.80
C ASP A 123 13.27 0.87 -11.83
N ARG A 124 13.29 2.22 -11.69
CA ARG A 124 14.53 2.99 -11.68
C ARG A 124 15.38 2.74 -10.44
N GLU A 125 14.74 2.49 -9.29
CA GLU A 125 15.42 2.20 -8.02
C GLU A 125 15.75 0.71 -7.85
N GLY A 126 15.36 -0.15 -8.79
CA GLY A 126 15.53 -1.60 -8.69
C GLY A 126 14.72 -2.24 -7.56
N ILE A 127 13.58 -1.64 -7.18
CA ILE A 127 12.70 -2.19 -6.16
C ILE A 127 11.71 -3.17 -6.82
N PRO A 128 11.68 -4.45 -6.42
CA PRO A 128 10.77 -5.44 -6.96
C PRO A 128 9.30 -5.10 -6.71
N HIS A 129 8.46 -5.36 -7.70
CA HIS A 129 7.02 -5.15 -7.56
C HIS A 129 6.20 -6.06 -8.47
N MET A 130 4.93 -6.23 -8.12
CA MET A 130 3.93 -6.90 -8.95
C MET A 130 2.59 -6.20 -8.86
N LEU A 131 1.72 -6.40 -9.85
CA LEU A 131 0.36 -5.90 -9.89
C LEU A 131 -0.62 -7.06 -9.92
N ILE A 132 -1.55 -7.10 -8.96
CA ILE A 132 -2.69 -8.02 -8.95
C ILE A 132 -3.96 -7.23 -8.65
N GLU A 133 -4.91 -7.24 -9.57
CA GLU A 133 -6.22 -6.65 -9.33
C GLU A 133 -7.12 -7.59 -8.52
N PHE A 134 -7.95 -7.02 -7.64
CA PHE A 134 -8.95 -7.79 -6.88
C PHE A 134 -10.39 -7.28 -7.10
N GLU A 135 -11.38 -8.10 -6.78
CA GLU A 135 -12.80 -7.70 -6.79
C GLU A 135 -13.31 -7.57 -5.35
N GLU A 136 -14.11 -6.53 -5.05
CA GLU A 136 -14.63 -6.27 -3.70
C GLU A 136 -15.37 -7.47 -3.09
N LYS A 137 -16.14 -8.19 -3.91
CA LYS A 137 -16.93 -9.36 -3.48
C LYS A 137 -16.22 -10.69 -3.74
N MET A 138 -14.92 -10.67 -3.98
CA MET A 138 -14.12 -11.86 -4.14
C MET A 138 -14.04 -12.64 -2.82
N TRP A 139 -14.31 -13.93 -2.89
CA TRP A 139 -14.18 -14.86 -1.77
C TRP A 139 -13.25 -16.04 -2.11
N THR A 140 -12.77 -16.12 -3.34
CA THR A 140 -11.86 -17.18 -3.82
C THR A 140 -10.54 -16.53 -4.25
N PHE A 141 -9.44 -16.94 -3.63
CA PHE A 141 -8.12 -16.32 -3.82
C PHE A 141 -7.07 -17.28 -4.41
N GLU A 142 -7.46 -18.47 -4.89
CA GLU A 142 -6.51 -19.51 -5.34
C GLU A 142 -5.57 -19.01 -6.45
N ARG A 143 -6.12 -18.31 -7.45
CA ARG A 143 -5.31 -17.74 -8.53
C ARG A 143 -4.32 -16.71 -7.99
N THR A 144 -4.83 -15.76 -7.20
CA THR A 144 -4.03 -14.68 -6.60
C THR A 144 -2.92 -15.26 -5.71
N ARG A 145 -3.24 -16.29 -4.92
CA ARG A 145 -2.29 -17.02 -4.09
C ARG A 145 -1.15 -17.60 -4.92
N ASN A 146 -1.46 -18.36 -5.97
CA ASN A 146 -0.44 -18.99 -6.80
C ASN A 146 0.49 -17.94 -7.46
N GLU A 147 -0.06 -16.81 -7.90
CA GLU A 147 0.73 -15.70 -8.47
C GLU A 147 1.67 -15.08 -7.42
N ILE A 148 1.20 -14.89 -6.18
CA ILE A 148 2.02 -14.35 -5.07
C ILE A 148 3.05 -15.36 -4.60
N GLU A 149 2.70 -16.65 -4.45
CA GLU A 149 3.64 -17.70 -4.06
C GLU A 149 4.78 -17.79 -5.07
N THR A 150 4.48 -17.76 -6.36
CA THR A 150 5.49 -17.73 -7.43
C THR A 150 6.40 -16.50 -7.29
N PHE A 151 5.83 -15.32 -7.01
CA PHE A 151 6.61 -14.10 -6.81
C PHE A 151 7.51 -14.20 -5.57
N VAL A 152 6.98 -14.68 -4.44
CA VAL A 152 7.73 -14.88 -3.19
C VAL A 152 8.86 -15.89 -3.39
N GLU A 153 8.61 -17.01 -4.07
CA GLU A 153 9.63 -18.01 -4.39
C GLU A 153 10.76 -17.40 -5.23
N SER A 154 10.43 -16.66 -6.29
CA SER A 154 11.45 -16.00 -7.12
C SER A 154 12.31 -15.02 -6.30
N MET A 155 11.72 -14.35 -5.31
CA MET A 155 12.42 -13.38 -4.46
C MET A 155 13.27 -14.01 -3.36
N LEU A 156 12.95 -15.22 -2.91
CA LEU A 156 13.67 -15.90 -1.82
C LEU A 156 14.79 -16.82 -2.32
N PHE A 157 14.70 -17.30 -3.56
CA PHE A 157 15.59 -18.33 -4.08
C PHE A 157 16.49 -17.88 -5.25
N ASP A 158 16.35 -16.65 -5.74
CA ASP A 158 17.29 -16.00 -6.68
C ASP A 158 18.33 -15.14 -5.95
#